data_AF-A0A1V2CEQ3-F1
#
_entry.id   AF-A0A1V2CEQ3-F1
#
_cell.length_a   1.000
_cell.length_b   1.000
_cell.length_c   1.000
_cell.angle_alpha   90.00
_cell.angle_beta   90.00
_cell.angle_gamma   90.00
#
_symmetry.space_group_name_H-M   'P 1'
#
loop_
_entity.id
_entity.type
_entity.pdbx_description
1 polymer ?
#
loop_
_entity_poly.entity_id
_entity_poly.type
_entity_poly.pdbx_seq_one_letter_code
_entity_poly.pdbx_strand_id
1 'polypeptide(L)'
;MRKTLFLILFLFSISLIHAQEKLSKEEKERREKNVQAGNPFTKFGSKAPVATLSKGKYLEVHDLDSIVTIGTIRWHVENQQIVGRLIRDMNDPDAQPIGDATGRWMSPDPLSEEFPSYSPYNFVMNNPLRLVDPDGRAPLDHWQLNNQGNLELAKKTNDNFNVFFDEKGKKIFQTNEQSTEMAKKDWAGKGDEYINKLKTTFINIAEQPEVYNTMVERAKETGFDNKLVNLPGMKEIGETYKKNGAAIGALEMLREMPKFASGNIFAGSGPNGFLTQLGKTIYTGVTGTDVTKDAKAFFHQALENSKQFIKNIEVGYNHGINQLTNGN
;
A
#
# COMPACT_ATOMS: atom_id res chain seq x y z
N MET A 1 -12.15 81.22 -42.50
CA MET A 1 -11.60 80.03 -41.81
C MET A 1 -12.58 79.33 -40.85
N ARG A 2 -13.50 80.00 -40.15
CA ARG A 2 -14.46 79.32 -39.23
C ARG A 2 -15.50 78.41 -39.91
N LYS A 3 -15.97 78.73 -41.12
CA LYS A 3 -16.99 77.93 -41.84
C LYS A 3 -16.43 76.65 -42.46
N THR A 4 -15.16 76.64 -42.87
CA THR A 4 -14.47 75.45 -43.38
C THR A 4 -14.10 74.49 -42.25
N LEU A 5 -13.78 74.99 -41.05
CA LEU A 5 -13.51 74.16 -39.87
C LEU A 5 -14.76 73.41 -39.39
N PHE A 6 -15.94 74.07 -39.43
CA PHE A 6 -17.22 73.44 -39.08
C PHE A 6 -17.62 72.34 -40.07
N LEU A 7 -17.36 72.54 -41.37
CA LEU A 7 -17.65 71.53 -42.38
C LEU A 7 -16.75 70.30 -42.22
N ILE A 8 -15.48 70.49 -41.85
CA ILE A 8 -14.53 69.40 -41.58
C ILE A 8 -14.91 68.65 -40.30
N LEU A 9 -15.34 69.36 -39.25
CA LEU A 9 -15.87 68.74 -38.02
C LEU A 9 -17.18 67.96 -38.25
N PHE A 10 -18.03 68.43 -39.15
CA PHE A 10 -19.27 67.73 -39.54
C PHE A 10 -19.01 66.52 -40.46
N LEU A 11 -17.97 66.58 -41.29
CA LEU A 11 -17.52 65.43 -42.11
C LEU A 11 -16.80 64.38 -41.24
N PHE A 12 -16.08 64.79 -40.20
CA PHE A 12 -15.48 63.88 -39.22
C PHE A 12 -16.52 63.20 -38.32
N SER A 13 -17.65 63.85 -38.00
CA SER A 13 -18.71 63.23 -37.19
C SER A 13 -19.52 62.17 -37.96
N ILE A 14 -19.61 62.26 -39.29
CA ILE A 14 -20.29 61.26 -40.14
C ILE A 14 -19.39 60.03 -40.40
N SER A 15 -18.08 60.13 -40.19
CA SER A 15 -17.11 59.06 -40.48
C SER A 15 -17.03 57.98 -39.39
N LEU A 16 -17.73 58.13 -38.26
CA LEU A 16 -17.86 57.13 -37.20
C LEU A 16 -19.09 56.23 -37.43
N ILE A 17 -19.32 55.80 -38.68
CA ILE A 17 -20.17 54.64 -38.93
C ILE A 17 -19.38 53.44 -38.44
N HIS A 18 -19.77 52.92 -37.28
CA HIS A 18 -19.26 51.68 -36.74
C HIS A 18 -19.29 50.62 -37.86
N ALA A 19 -18.13 50.05 -38.18
CA ALA A 19 -18.02 48.91 -39.09
C ALA A 19 -18.72 47.71 -38.45
N GLN A 20 -20.04 47.66 -38.60
CA GLN A 20 -20.84 46.52 -38.20
C GLN A 20 -20.60 45.45 -39.26
N GLU A 21 -19.83 44.42 -38.88
CA GLU A 21 -19.53 43.25 -39.71
C GLU A 21 -20.85 42.78 -40.37
N LYS A 22 -20.94 42.81 -41.71
CA LYS A 22 -22.13 42.33 -42.43
C LYS A 22 -22.15 40.81 -42.39
N LEU A 23 -22.65 40.25 -41.29
CA LEU A 23 -22.80 38.80 -41.16
C LEU A 23 -23.99 38.27 -41.96
N SER A 24 -23.81 37.11 -42.59
CA SER A 24 -24.92 36.35 -43.19
C SER A 24 -25.94 35.92 -42.14
N LYS A 25 -27.17 35.59 -42.56
CA LYS A 25 -28.23 35.15 -41.65
C LYS A 25 -27.84 33.88 -40.90
N GLU A 26 -27.24 32.92 -41.60
CA GLU A 26 -26.74 31.66 -41.04
C GLU A 26 -25.62 31.88 -40.01
N GLU A 27 -24.70 32.80 -40.30
CA GLU A 27 -23.61 33.16 -39.38
C GLU A 27 -24.16 33.83 -38.11
N LYS A 28 -25.16 34.70 -38.23
CA LYS A 28 -25.83 35.32 -37.06
C LYS A 28 -26.52 34.27 -36.19
N GLU A 29 -27.24 33.33 -36.79
CA GLU A 29 -27.91 32.24 -36.08
C GLU A 29 -26.89 31.32 -35.39
N ARG A 30 -25.76 31.02 -36.04
CA ARG A 30 -24.66 30.25 -35.42
C ARG A 30 -24.06 30.98 -34.22
N ARG A 31 -23.79 32.29 -34.37
CA ARG A 31 -23.22 33.10 -33.27
C ARG A 31 -24.22 33.23 -32.11
N GLU A 32 -25.51 33.42 -32.39
CA GLU A 32 -26.55 33.44 -31.36
C GLU A 32 -26.63 32.10 -30.62
N LYS A 33 -26.57 30.97 -31.33
CA LYS A 33 -26.53 29.63 -30.71
C LYS A 33 -25.33 29.46 -29.79
N ASN A 34 -24.15 29.90 -30.19
CA ASN A 34 -22.93 29.84 -29.36
C ASN A 34 -23.03 30.70 -28.10
N VAL A 35 -23.61 31.91 -28.20
CA VAL A 35 -23.84 32.80 -27.04
C VAL A 35 -24.87 32.20 -26.09
N GLN A 36 -25.94 31.61 -26.62
CA GLN A 36 -27.00 31.02 -25.81
C GLN A 36 -26.60 29.70 -25.15
N ALA A 37 -25.65 28.96 -25.72
CA ALA A 37 -25.12 27.73 -25.11
C ALA A 37 -24.54 27.98 -23.71
N GLY A 38 -23.92 29.14 -23.49
CA GLY A 38 -23.37 29.57 -22.20
C GLY A 38 -24.30 30.42 -21.35
N ASN A 39 -25.55 30.64 -21.75
CA ASN A 39 -26.42 31.61 -21.09
C ASN A 39 -27.07 31.01 -19.83
N PRO A 40 -26.72 31.48 -18.61
CA PRO A 40 -27.27 30.94 -17.37
C PRO A 40 -28.77 31.21 -17.18
N PHE A 41 -29.33 32.18 -17.92
CA PHE A 41 -30.74 32.59 -17.83
C PHE A 41 -31.68 31.79 -18.73
N THR A 42 -31.14 30.91 -19.60
CA THR A 42 -31.93 30.01 -20.45
C THR A 42 -32.80 29.06 -19.64
N LYS A 43 -32.30 28.58 -18.49
CA LYS A 43 -33.05 27.75 -17.53
C LYS A 43 -34.34 28.42 -17.02
N PHE A 44 -34.38 29.75 -17.08
CA PHE A 44 -35.52 30.56 -16.65
C PHE A 44 -36.30 31.16 -17.85
N GLY A 45 -36.09 30.64 -19.06
CA GLY A 45 -36.79 31.06 -20.28
C GLY A 45 -36.35 32.43 -20.82
N SER A 46 -35.25 33.01 -20.32
CA SER A 46 -34.81 34.37 -20.67
C SER A 46 -33.60 34.39 -21.61
N LYS A 47 -33.73 35.10 -22.74
CA LYS A 47 -32.65 35.34 -23.72
C LYS A 47 -31.86 36.63 -23.41
N ALA A 48 -31.52 36.86 -22.15
CA ALA A 48 -30.76 38.05 -21.77
C ALA A 48 -29.43 38.12 -22.56
N PRO A 49 -28.94 39.32 -22.93
CA PRO A 49 -27.68 39.47 -23.64
C PRO A 49 -26.52 39.03 -22.74
N VAL A 50 -25.76 38.02 -23.18
CA VAL A 50 -24.57 37.51 -22.48
C VAL A 50 -23.32 38.06 -23.16
N ALA A 51 -22.45 38.69 -22.37
CA ALA A 51 -21.17 39.16 -22.87
C ALA A 51 -20.27 37.96 -23.19
N THR A 52 -19.76 37.91 -24.42
CA THR A 52 -18.82 36.89 -24.90
C THR A 52 -17.61 37.59 -25.52
N LEU A 53 -16.42 37.01 -25.37
CA LEU A 53 -15.15 37.59 -25.82
C LEU A 53 -15.09 37.74 -27.34
N SER A 54 -15.65 36.78 -28.07
CA SER A 54 -15.66 36.70 -29.53
C SER A 54 -17.00 37.10 -30.15
N LYS A 55 -17.96 37.61 -29.35
CA LYS A 55 -19.34 37.90 -29.79
C LYS A 55 -20.00 36.69 -30.47
N GLY A 56 -19.79 35.50 -29.92
CA GLY A 56 -20.31 34.23 -30.42
C GLY A 56 -19.60 33.65 -31.65
N LYS A 57 -18.52 34.28 -32.14
CA LYS A 57 -17.76 33.78 -33.29
C LYS A 57 -17.20 32.37 -33.03
N TYR A 58 -16.77 32.10 -31.81
CA TYR A 58 -16.35 30.77 -31.34
C TYR A 58 -17.30 30.27 -30.23
N LEU A 59 -17.36 28.95 -30.06
CA LEU A 59 -17.99 28.35 -28.88
C LEU A 59 -17.04 28.55 -27.69
N GLU A 60 -17.39 29.48 -26.81
CA GLU A 60 -16.56 29.89 -25.66
C GLU A 60 -16.84 29.09 -24.38
N VAL A 61 -17.92 28.31 -24.37
CA VAL A 61 -18.27 27.46 -23.23
C VAL A 61 -17.95 26.02 -23.58
N HIS A 62 -17.07 25.45 -22.78
CA HIS A 62 -16.68 24.05 -22.83
C HIS A 62 -17.44 23.30 -21.70
N ASP A 63 -17.60 21.99 -21.84
CA ASP A 63 -18.27 21.12 -20.84
C ASP A 63 -19.78 21.32 -20.66
N LEU A 64 -20.54 21.37 -21.77
CA LEU A 64 -22.01 21.41 -21.76
C LEU A 64 -22.68 20.05 -21.49
N ASP A 65 -21.91 18.97 -21.59
CA ASP A 65 -22.42 17.63 -21.41
C ASP A 65 -22.32 17.22 -19.93
N SER A 66 -23.38 16.60 -19.40
CA SER A 66 -23.36 16.05 -18.04
C SER A 66 -22.32 14.95 -17.86
N ILE A 67 -21.76 14.41 -18.95
CA ILE A 67 -20.72 13.38 -18.97
C ILE A 67 -19.43 13.95 -19.54
N VAL A 68 -18.40 14.02 -18.70
CA VAL A 68 -17.06 14.44 -19.08
C VAL A 68 -16.12 13.24 -19.16
N THR A 69 -15.15 13.32 -20.07
CA THR A 69 -14.09 12.31 -20.17
C THR A 69 -12.88 12.77 -19.37
N ILE A 70 -12.46 11.95 -18.41
CA ILE A 70 -11.30 12.19 -17.56
C ILE A 70 -10.38 10.97 -17.70
N GLY A 71 -9.29 11.13 -18.44
CA GLY A 71 -8.41 10.01 -18.78
C GLY A 71 -9.21 8.87 -19.43
N THR A 72 -9.09 7.65 -18.90
CA THR A 72 -9.83 6.48 -19.42
C THR A 72 -11.27 6.35 -18.90
N ILE A 73 -11.78 7.30 -18.12
CA ILE A 73 -13.08 7.20 -17.43
C ILE A 73 -14.05 8.25 -17.96
N ARG A 74 -15.30 7.86 -18.16
CA ARG A 74 -16.44 8.78 -18.35
C ARG A 74 -17.13 9.03 -17.02
N TRP A 75 -17.17 10.28 -16.61
CA TRP A 75 -17.69 10.74 -15.33
C TRP A 75 -18.94 11.58 -15.53
N HIS A 76 -20.00 11.30 -14.79
CA HIS A 76 -21.19 12.13 -14.75
C HIS A 76 -21.03 13.24 -13.71
N VAL A 77 -20.92 14.49 -14.15
CA VAL A 77 -20.61 15.65 -13.28
C VAL A 77 -21.72 15.89 -12.24
N GLU A 78 -22.99 15.80 -12.65
CA GLU A 78 -24.13 16.10 -11.76
C GLU A 78 -24.41 14.99 -10.73
N ASN A 79 -24.34 13.72 -11.15
CA ASN A 79 -24.67 12.57 -10.30
C ASN A 79 -23.43 11.99 -9.58
N GLN A 80 -22.25 12.51 -9.87
CA GLN A 80 -20.97 12.07 -9.32
C GLN A 80 -20.73 10.56 -9.45
N GLN A 81 -20.97 10.02 -10.65
CA GLN A 81 -20.88 8.58 -10.92
C GLN A 81 -20.03 8.28 -12.15
N ILE A 82 -19.35 7.14 -12.12
CA ILE A 82 -18.63 6.60 -13.27
C ILE A 82 -19.64 5.96 -14.23
N VAL A 83 -19.76 6.53 -15.43
CA VAL A 83 -20.68 6.04 -16.47
C VAL A 83 -20.06 4.91 -17.28
N GLY A 84 -18.73 4.91 -17.43
CA GLY A 84 -18.04 3.84 -18.15
C GLY A 84 -16.56 4.11 -18.31
N ARG A 85 -15.84 3.09 -18.78
CA ARG A 85 -14.42 3.19 -19.15
C ARG A 85 -14.31 3.30 -20.66
N LEU A 86 -13.47 4.22 -21.14
CA LEU A 86 -13.06 4.25 -22.54
C LEU A 86 -12.20 3.02 -22.83
N ILE A 87 -12.64 2.22 -23.79
CA ILE A 87 -11.87 1.08 -24.29
C ILE A 87 -11.03 1.62 -25.44
N ARG A 88 -9.71 1.52 -25.32
CA ARG A 88 -8.79 1.83 -26.42
C ARG A 88 -9.04 0.81 -27.53
N ASP A 89 -9.46 1.28 -28.70
CA ASP A 89 -9.48 0.42 -29.89
C ASP A 89 -8.03 0.17 -30.33
N MET A 90 -7.64 -1.11 -30.35
CA MET A 90 -6.27 -1.52 -30.72
C MET A 90 -6.14 -1.77 -32.23
N ASN A 91 -7.25 -1.77 -32.97
CA ASN A 91 -7.27 -2.09 -34.40
C ASN A 91 -7.16 -0.85 -35.30
N ASP A 92 -7.32 0.34 -34.73
CA ASP A 92 -7.20 1.61 -35.44
C ASP A 92 -5.85 2.29 -35.09
N PRO A 93 -4.86 2.27 -36.00
CA PRO A 93 -3.56 2.88 -35.76
C PRO A 93 -3.60 4.42 -35.70
N ASP A 94 -4.68 5.04 -36.16
CA ASP A 94 -4.88 6.49 -36.16
C ASP A 94 -5.80 6.97 -35.02
N ALA A 95 -6.28 6.05 -34.17
CA ALA A 95 -7.08 6.39 -33.01
C ALA A 95 -6.23 7.25 -32.04
N GLN A 96 -6.54 8.55 -31.97
CA GLN A 96 -6.00 9.42 -30.94
C GLN A 96 -6.42 8.85 -29.57
N PRO A 97 -5.53 8.77 -28.58
CA PRO A 97 -5.94 8.44 -27.22
C PRO A 97 -6.83 9.58 -26.70
N ILE A 98 -8.15 9.41 -26.83
CA ILE A 98 -9.12 10.32 -26.25
C ILE A 98 -9.13 10.02 -24.75
N GLY A 99 -8.62 10.96 -23.96
CA GLY A 99 -8.46 10.81 -22.52
C GLY A 99 -7.00 10.83 -22.12
N ASP A 100 -6.59 11.95 -21.51
CA ASP A 100 -5.23 12.19 -21.02
C ASP A 100 -4.81 11.07 -20.05
N ALA A 101 -4.08 10.07 -20.55
CA ALA A 101 -3.53 8.98 -19.74
C ALA A 101 -2.26 9.44 -19.02
N THR A 102 -2.24 10.68 -18.54
CA THR A 102 -1.18 11.18 -17.68
C THR A 102 -1.26 10.40 -16.37
N GLY A 103 -0.25 9.59 -16.06
CA GLY A 103 -0.10 8.95 -14.75
C GLY A 103 0.18 9.99 -13.67
N ARG A 104 -0.82 10.84 -13.39
CA ARG A 104 -0.81 11.97 -12.47
C ARG A 104 -2.15 12.00 -11.74
N TRP A 105 -2.15 12.60 -10.55
CA TRP A 105 -3.38 12.79 -9.80
C TRP A 105 -4.26 13.88 -10.44
N MET A 106 -5.58 13.75 -10.29
CA MET A 106 -6.56 14.70 -10.83
C MET A 106 -6.76 15.93 -9.94
N SER A 107 -6.35 15.83 -8.67
CA SER A 107 -6.37 16.90 -7.66
C SER A 107 -4.99 16.98 -6.99
N PRO A 108 -4.62 18.16 -6.45
CA PRO A 108 -3.41 18.27 -5.63
C PRO A 108 -3.45 17.28 -4.46
N ASP A 109 -2.34 16.62 -4.21
CA ASP A 109 -2.13 15.79 -3.03
C ASP A 109 -2.23 16.65 -1.76
N PRO A 110 -3.09 16.29 -0.79
CA PRO A 110 -3.19 16.97 0.50
C PRO A 110 -1.85 17.05 1.26
N LEU A 111 -0.91 16.14 1.02
CA LEU A 111 0.43 16.12 1.61
C LEU A 111 1.51 16.72 0.71
N SER A 112 1.12 17.45 -0.36
CA SER A 112 2.07 18.06 -1.29
C SER A 112 3.09 19.02 -0.62
N GLU A 113 2.74 19.65 0.50
CA GLU A 113 3.65 20.50 1.27
C GLU A 113 4.83 19.72 1.90
N GLU A 114 4.66 18.43 2.19
CA GLU A 114 5.72 17.57 2.73
C GLU A 114 6.73 17.14 1.64
N PHE A 115 6.38 17.31 0.36
CA PHE A 115 7.18 16.89 -0.79
C PHE A 115 7.49 18.07 -1.74
N PRO A 116 8.21 19.11 -1.29
CA PRO A 116 8.42 20.34 -2.07
C PRO A 116 9.20 20.13 -3.37
N SER A 117 9.93 19.01 -3.49
CA SER A 117 10.68 18.64 -4.70
C SER A 117 9.81 17.97 -5.78
N TYR A 118 8.56 17.62 -5.47
CA TYR A 118 7.65 16.93 -6.37
C TYR A 118 6.43 17.81 -6.67
N SER A 119 5.87 17.63 -7.88
CA SER A 119 4.63 18.30 -8.23
C SER A 119 3.50 17.83 -7.28
N PRO A 120 2.56 18.71 -6.89
CA PRO A 120 1.37 18.31 -6.13
C PRO A 120 0.50 17.25 -6.84
N TYR A 121 0.74 16.99 -8.13
CA TYR A 121 0.01 16.01 -8.94
C TYR A 121 0.84 14.76 -9.26
N ASN A 122 2.00 14.59 -8.61
CA ASN A 122 2.95 13.52 -8.87
C ASN A 122 2.37 12.16 -8.42
N PHE A 123 2.33 11.19 -9.34
CA PHE A 123 1.97 9.81 -9.02
C PHE A 123 3.22 9.04 -8.57
N VAL A 124 3.18 8.44 -7.37
CA VAL A 124 4.19 7.48 -6.85
C VAL A 124 5.66 7.91 -7.04
N MET A 125 5.98 9.20 -6.86
CA MET A 125 7.34 9.75 -7.05
C MET A 125 7.94 9.41 -8.42
N ASN A 126 7.09 9.30 -9.44
CA ASN A 126 7.44 8.85 -10.80
C ASN A 126 8.08 7.44 -10.86
N ASN A 127 7.86 6.58 -9.86
CA ASN A 127 8.39 5.21 -9.82
C ASN A 127 7.29 4.15 -9.57
N PRO A 128 6.35 3.97 -10.50
CA PRO A 128 5.22 3.02 -10.37
C PRO A 128 5.63 1.54 -10.43
N LEU A 129 6.87 1.25 -10.83
CA LEU A 129 7.39 -0.12 -10.81
C LEU A 129 7.70 -0.59 -9.39
N ARG A 130 8.07 0.33 -8.50
CA ARG A 130 8.48 0.03 -7.13
C ARG A 130 7.48 0.49 -6.07
N LEU A 131 6.68 1.50 -6.39
CA LEU A 131 5.82 2.18 -5.42
C LEU A 131 4.36 2.07 -5.85
N VAL A 132 3.49 1.78 -4.88
CA VAL A 132 2.04 1.79 -5.03
C VAL A 132 1.49 2.76 -3.98
N ASP A 133 0.59 3.63 -4.40
CA ASP A 133 -0.03 4.67 -3.57
C ASP A 133 -1.56 4.44 -3.58
N PRO A 134 -2.08 3.63 -2.63
CA PRO A 134 -3.47 3.17 -2.66
C PRO A 134 -4.50 4.25 -2.30
N ASP A 135 -4.10 5.27 -1.53
CA ASP A 135 -4.98 6.33 -1.03
C ASP A 135 -4.63 7.73 -1.58
N GLY A 136 -3.51 7.85 -2.31
CA GLY A 136 -3.11 9.05 -3.05
C GLY A 136 -2.48 10.14 -2.19
N ARG A 137 -1.83 9.76 -1.08
CA ARG A 137 -1.29 10.70 -0.07
C ARG A 137 0.19 10.51 0.23
N ALA A 138 0.70 9.29 0.29
CA ALA A 138 2.15 8.99 0.32
C ALA A 138 2.42 7.47 0.32
N PRO A 139 3.47 6.96 -0.35
CA PRO A 139 3.89 5.56 -0.20
C PRO A 139 4.47 5.25 1.20
N LEU A 140 4.10 4.12 1.81
CA LEU A 140 4.10 3.67 3.25
C LEU A 140 5.48 3.40 3.94
N ASP A 141 5.47 3.06 5.25
CA ASP A 141 6.63 2.86 6.15
C ASP A 141 7.23 1.50 5.83
N HIS A 142 8.25 1.52 4.99
CA HIS A 142 8.75 0.32 4.34
C HIS A 142 10.08 -0.07 4.96
N TRP A 143 10.12 -1.25 5.55
CA TRP A 143 11.34 -1.92 5.98
C TRP A 143 11.77 -2.88 4.90
N GLN A 144 13.01 -2.80 4.45
CA GLN A 144 13.54 -3.67 3.41
C GLN A 144 14.64 -4.56 3.96
N LEU A 145 14.50 -5.87 3.71
CA LEU A 145 15.57 -6.82 3.93
C LEU A 145 16.55 -6.73 2.75
N ASN A 146 17.80 -6.35 3.02
CA ASN A 146 18.82 -6.24 1.99
C ASN A 146 19.41 -7.62 1.64
N ASN A 147 20.24 -7.70 0.59
CA ASN A 147 20.89 -8.95 0.16
C ASN A 147 21.84 -9.57 1.21
N GLN A 148 22.25 -8.80 2.21
CA GLN A 148 23.10 -9.24 3.32
C GLN A 148 22.26 -9.75 4.50
N GLY A 149 20.93 -9.69 4.38
CA GLY A 149 20.00 -10.07 5.43
C GLY A 149 19.83 -9.01 6.52
N ASN A 150 20.26 -7.76 6.32
CA ASN A 150 20.03 -6.67 7.26
C ASN A 150 18.70 -5.95 6.95
N LEU A 151 18.03 -5.50 8.00
CA LEU A 151 16.79 -4.73 7.87
C LEU A 151 17.07 -3.23 7.86
N GLU A 152 16.68 -2.56 6.78
CA GLU A 152 16.89 -1.12 6.61
C GLU A 152 15.56 -0.39 6.44
N LEU A 153 15.50 0.83 6.94
CA LEU A 153 14.35 1.70 6.71
C LEU A 153 14.41 2.23 5.28
N ALA A 154 13.64 1.63 4.39
CA ALA A 154 13.57 2.03 3.00
C ALA A 154 12.73 3.30 2.81
N LYS A 155 11.72 3.53 3.66
CA LYS A 155 10.88 4.73 3.61
C LYS A 155 10.21 5.05 4.94
N LYS A 156 10.09 6.35 5.26
CA LYS A 156 9.36 6.91 6.41
C LYS A 156 7.91 7.31 6.04
N THR A 157 6.90 6.95 6.83
CA THR A 157 5.48 7.35 6.69
C THR A 157 4.66 7.45 7.96
N ASN A 158 3.54 8.16 7.88
CA ASN A 158 2.68 8.43 9.01
C ASN A 158 1.63 7.32 9.27
N ASP A 159 1.94 6.07 8.94
CA ASP A 159 1.04 4.93 9.13
C ASP A 159 1.11 4.40 10.56
N ASN A 160 -0.01 3.88 11.04
CA ASN A 160 -0.06 3.15 12.30
C ASN A 160 0.35 1.67 12.16
N PHE A 161 1.05 1.28 11.09
CA PHE A 161 1.50 -0.09 10.85
C PHE A 161 2.82 -0.10 10.08
N ASN A 162 3.52 -1.24 10.10
CA ASN A 162 4.77 -1.43 9.35
C ASN A 162 4.58 -2.44 8.22
N VAL A 163 5.27 -2.21 7.09
CA VAL A 163 5.32 -3.14 5.95
C VAL A 163 6.76 -3.59 5.72
N PHE A 164 6.96 -4.89 5.52
CA PHE A 164 8.27 -5.50 5.32
C PHE A 164 8.39 -6.05 3.90
N PHE A 165 9.50 -5.74 3.23
CA PHE A 165 9.81 -6.14 1.86
C PHE A 165 11.08 -6.97 1.81
N ASP A 166 11.14 -7.85 0.83
CA ASP A 166 12.36 -8.60 0.51
C ASP A 166 13.32 -7.77 -0.36
N GLU A 167 14.46 -8.37 -0.66
CA GLU A 167 15.53 -7.75 -1.43
C GLU A 167 15.11 -7.37 -2.87
N LYS A 168 14.03 -7.99 -3.38
CA LYS A 168 13.46 -7.75 -4.71
C LYS A 168 12.27 -6.80 -4.68
N GLY A 169 11.91 -6.28 -3.49
CA GLY A 169 10.77 -5.39 -3.30
C GLY A 169 9.43 -6.11 -3.25
N LYS A 170 9.39 -7.43 -3.04
CA LYS A 170 8.16 -8.18 -2.81
C LYS A 170 7.77 -8.08 -1.33
N LYS A 171 6.50 -7.79 -1.05
CA LYS A 171 5.95 -7.73 0.32
C LYS A 171 6.13 -9.09 1.01
N ILE A 172 6.84 -9.09 2.14
CA ILE A 172 6.95 -10.22 3.06
C ILE A 172 5.68 -10.24 3.92
N PHE A 173 5.46 -9.22 4.76
CA PHE A 173 4.26 -9.13 5.59
C PHE A 173 3.99 -7.68 6.03
N GLN A 174 2.82 -7.49 6.64
CA GLN A 174 2.33 -6.21 7.16
C GLN A 174 1.73 -6.42 8.55
N THR A 175 1.97 -5.51 9.49
CA THR A 175 1.69 -5.78 10.92
C THR A 175 0.21 -5.75 11.30
N ASN A 176 -0.63 -5.01 10.57
CA ASN A 176 -2.06 -4.89 10.82
C ASN A 176 -2.93 -5.70 9.84
N GLU A 177 -2.33 -6.53 8.99
CA GLU A 177 -3.04 -7.36 8.02
C GLU A 177 -2.71 -8.84 8.23
N GLN A 178 -3.70 -9.72 8.11
CA GLN A 178 -3.43 -11.14 8.02
C GLN A 178 -2.98 -11.52 6.61
N SER A 179 -1.82 -12.16 6.50
CA SER A 179 -1.33 -12.68 5.23
C SER A 179 -2.27 -13.77 4.68
N THR A 180 -2.72 -13.61 3.44
CA THR A 180 -3.55 -14.60 2.71
C THR A 180 -2.72 -15.56 1.86
N GLU A 181 -1.40 -15.34 1.78
CA GLU A 181 -0.46 -16.23 1.08
C GLU A 181 -0.56 -17.66 1.63
N MET A 182 -0.98 -17.81 2.90
CA MET A 182 -1.13 -19.11 3.54
C MET A 182 -2.37 -19.92 3.17
N ALA A 183 -3.35 -19.29 2.55
CA ALA A 183 -4.53 -19.97 2.05
C ALA A 183 -4.28 -20.73 0.74
N LYS A 184 -3.09 -20.58 0.12
CA LYS A 184 -2.74 -21.28 -1.14
C LYS A 184 -2.51 -22.77 -0.86
N LYS A 185 -3.08 -23.66 -1.70
CA LYS A 185 -3.07 -25.12 -1.47
C LYS A 185 -1.72 -25.82 -1.73
N ASP A 186 -0.76 -25.13 -2.38
CA ASP A 186 0.54 -25.69 -2.77
C ASP A 186 1.69 -24.96 -2.07
N TRP A 187 2.15 -25.57 -0.97
CA TRP A 187 3.16 -25.00 -0.08
C TRP A 187 4.50 -25.76 -0.10
N ALA A 188 4.59 -26.87 -0.82
CA ALA A 188 5.82 -27.66 -0.89
C ALA A 188 6.96 -26.80 -1.45
N GLY A 189 7.98 -26.51 -0.62
CA GLY A 189 9.14 -25.67 -0.96
C GLY A 189 8.89 -24.14 -0.97
N LYS A 190 7.65 -23.67 -1.16
CA LYS A 190 7.31 -22.23 -1.12
C LYS A 190 7.11 -21.69 0.30
N GLY A 191 6.70 -22.56 1.22
CA GLY A 191 6.54 -22.22 2.64
C GLY A 191 7.87 -21.83 3.27
N ASP A 192 8.90 -22.60 2.98
CA ASP A 192 10.21 -22.43 3.58
C ASP A 192 10.81 -21.06 3.27
N GLU A 193 10.67 -20.56 2.03
CA GLU A 193 11.18 -19.24 1.64
C GLU A 193 10.50 -18.11 2.42
N TYR A 194 9.15 -18.11 2.47
CA TYR A 194 8.37 -17.10 3.18
C TYR A 194 8.71 -17.07 4.67
N ILE A 195 8.78 -18.25 5.27
CA ILE A 195 9.06 -18.43 6.69
C ILE A 195 10.49 -18.03 7.04
N ASN A 196 11.47 -18.38 6.20
CA ASN A 196 12.85 -17.97 6.41
C ASN A 196 13.03 -16.45 6.30
N LYS A 197 12.28 -15.79 5.40
CA LYS A 197 12.22 -14.33 5.34
C LYS A 197 11.66 -13.73 6.63
N LEU A 198 10.54 -14.24 7.15
CA LEU A 198 9.97 -13.81 8.43
C LEU A 198 10.94 -14.00 9.61
N LYS A 199 11.54 -15.18 9.73
CA LYS A 199 12.56 -15.49 10.73
C LYS A 199 13.70 -14.48 10.68
N THR A 200 14.22 -14.22 9.49
CA THR A 200 15.34 -13.29 9.29
C THR A 200 14.95 -11.88 9.71
N THR A 201 13.76 -11.41 9.35
CA THR A 201 13.24 -10.10 9.77
C THR A 201 13.16 -9.98 11.29
N PHE A 202 12.62 -10.98 11.99
CA PHE A 202 12.47 -10.92 13.45
C PHE A 202 13.82 -10.98 14.17
N ILE A 203 14.76 -11.78 13.66
CA ILE A 203 16.14 -11.80 14.17
C ILE A 203 16.77 -10.41 14.04
N ASN A 204 16.63 -9.76 12.88
CA ASN A 204 17.20 -8.42 12.69
C ASN A 204 16.61 -7.38 13.63
N ILE A 205 15.30 -7.46 13.90
CA ILE A 205 14.64 -6.57 14.85
C ILE A 205 15.17 -6.78 16.28
N ALA A 206 15.53 -8.02 16.63
CA ALA A 206 16.18 -8.31 17.91
C ALA A 206 17.65 -7.88 17.94
N GLU A 207 18.38 -8.03 16.83
CA GLU A 207 19.83 -7.81 16.75
C GLU A 207 20.23 -6.37 16.52
N GLN A 208 19.34 -5.55 15.96
CA GLN A 208 19.60 -4.16 15.62
C GLN A 208 18.75 -3.24 16.53
N PRO A 209 19.29 -2.80 17.69
CA PRO A 209 18.57 -1.92 18.60
C PRO A 209 18.10 -0.62 17.95
N GLU A 210 18.87 -0.09 16.99
CA GLU A 210 18.52 1.13 16.26
C GLU A 210 17.23 0.96 15.44
N VAL A 211 17.09 -0.18 14.77
CA VAL A 211 15.89 -0.55 13.99
C VAL A 211 14.69 -0.66 14.91
N TYR A 212 14.82 -1.43 16.00
CA TYR A 212 13.72 -1.60 16.96
C TYR A 212 13.31 -0.28 17.63
N ASN A 213 14.28 0.51 18.07
CA ASN A 213 14.02 1.80 18.70
C ASN A 213 13.32 2.75 17.72
N THR A 214 13.76 2.77 16.45
CA THR A 214 13.09 3.54 15.40
C THR A 214 11.65 3.09 15.25
N MET A 215 11.37 1.78 15.15
CA MET A 215 9.99 1.27 15.07
C MET A 215 9.15 1.68 16.29
N VAL A 216 9.72 1.65 17.49
CA VAL A 216 9.02 2.02 18.74
C VAL A 216 8.72 3.50 18.80
N GLU A 217 9.66 4.38 18.44
CA GLU A 217 9.41 5.82 18.41
C GLU A 217 8.37 6.17 17.35
N ARG A 218 8.48 5.60 16.14
CA ARG A 218 7.46 5.76 15.10
C ARG A 218 6.08 5.28 15.57
N ALA A 219 6.03 4.14 16.25
CA ALA A 219 4.78 3.59 16.78
C ALA A 219 4.10 4.50 17.80
N LYS A 220 4.88 5.27 18.59
CA LYS A 220 4.34 6.28 19.51
C LYS A 220 3.80 7.50 18.76
N GLU A 221 4.49 7.93 17.69
CA GLU A 221 4.09 9.07 16.87
C GLU A 221 2.79 8.80 16.10
N THR A 222 2.64 7.61 15.52
CA THR A 222 1.54 7.29 14.60
C THR A 222 0.37 6.54 15.26
N GLY A 223 0.52 6.09 16.51
CA GLY A 223 -0.52 5.36 17.23
C GLY A 223 -0.69 3.93 16.73
N PHE A 224 0.40 3.16 16.74
CA PHE A 224 0.52 1.84 16.11
C PHE A 224 -0.57 0.82 16.46
N ASP A 225 -1.10 0.14 15.44
CA ASP A 225 -2.08 -0.93 15.56
C ASP A 225 -1.43 -2.24 16.02
N ASN A 226 -1.61 -2.53 17.30
CA ASN A 226 -1.09 -3.73 17.96
C ASN A 226 -2.07 -4.91 17.97
N LYS A 227 -3.19 -4.86 17.24
CA LYS A 227 -4.26 -5.90 17.34
C LYS A 227 -3.82 -7.27 16.85
N LEU A 228 -3.01 -7.32 15.79
CA LEU A 228 -2.54 -8.58 15.19
C LEU A 228 -1.09 -8.85 15.57
N VAL A 229 -0.19 -7.95 15.18
CA VAL A 229 1.25 -8.04 15.48
C VAL A 229 1.65 -6.86 16.35
N ASN A 230 2.43 -7.13 17.40
CA ASN A 230 3.04 -6.08 18.22
C ASN A 230 4.57 -6.15 18.12
N LEU A 231 5.22 -4.99 18.26
CA LEU A 231 6.68 -4.88 18.13
C LEU A 231 7.44 -5.70 19.20
N PRO A 232 7.04 -5.71 20.49
CA PRO A 232 7.74 -6.49 21.51
C PRO A 232 7.73 -7.99 21.23
N GLY A 233 6.61 -8.53 20.75
CA GLY A 233 6.48 -9.95 20.42
C GLY A 233 7.35 -10.35 19.23
N MET A 234 7.45 -9.50 18.20
CA MET A 234 8.39 -9.74 17.09
C MET A 234 9.85 -9.80 17.58
N LYS A 235 10.22 -8.89 18.48
CA LYS A 235 11.55 -8.85 19.09
C LYS A 235 11.82 -10.10 19.93
N GLU A 236 10.88 -10.50 20.79
CA GLU A 236 11.00 -11.68 21.66
C GLU A 236 11.20 -12.97 20.86
N ILE A 237 10.48 -13.14 19.75
CA ILE A 237 10.67 -14.28 18.84
C ILE A 237 12.09 -14.27 18.26
N GLY A 238 12.57 -13.12 17.79
CA GLY A 238 13.95 -12.95 17.30
C GLY A 238 15.01 -13.27 18.35
N GLU A 239 14.83 -12.80 19.59
CA GLU A 239 15.72 -13.11 20.71
C GLU A 239 15.74 -14.61 21.04
N THR A 240 14.58 -15.27 20.95
CA THR A 240 14.45 -16.72 21.18
C THR A 240 15.21 -17.50 20.11
N TYR A 241 15.11 -17.12 18.84
CA TYR A 241 15.90 -17.73 17.77
C TYR A 241 17.40 -17.69 18.06
N LYS A 242 17.89 -16.59 18.63
CA LYS A 242 19.30 -16.41 18.98
C LYS A 242 19.70 -17.21 20.21
N LYS A 243 18.94 -17.11 21.30
CA LYS A 243 19.30 -17.68 22.61
C LYS A 243 19.07 -19.19 22.67
N ASN A 244 17.99 -19.65 22.06
CA ASN A 244 17.49 -21.02 22.20
C ASN A 244 17.59 -21.83 20.89
N GLY A 245 18.07 -21.20 19.82
CA GLY A 245 18.31 -21.82 18.53
C GLY A 245 17.04 -21.94 17.66
N ALA A 246 17.24 -22.43 16.43
CA ALA A 246 16.20 -22.48 15.40
C ALA A 246 14.95 -23.27 15.82
N ALA A 247 15.12 -24.37 16.58
CA ALA A 247 14.02 -25.24 17.00
C ALA A 247 13.03 -24.55 17.95
N ILE A 248 13.54 -23.88 18.99
CA ILE A 248 12.70 -23.21 19.98
C ILE A 248 12.12 -21.91 19.38
N GLY A 249 12.92 -21.16 18.61
CA GLY A 249 12.40 -20.00 17.89
C GLY A 249 11.30 -20.34 16.88
N ALA A 250 11.40 -21.49 16.19
CA ALA A 250 10.35 -21.97 15.28
C ALA A 250 9.03 -22.23 16.00
N LEU A 251 9.09 -22.80 17.21
CA LEU A 251 7.91 -23.09 18.02
C LEU A 251 7.22 -21.79 18.49
N GLU A 252 8.00 -20.81 18.96
CA GLU A 252 7.46 -19.51 19.35
C GLU A 252 6.84 -18.77 18.17
N MET A 253 7.50 -18.79 17.00
CA MET A 253 6.94 -18.21 15.79
C MET A 253 5.63 -18.91 15.39
N LEU A 254 5.58 -20.25 15.41
CA LEU A 254 4.37 -21.02 15.12
C LEU A 254 3.21 -20.68 16.04
N ARG A 255 3.48 -20.38 17.32
CA ARG A 255 2.48 -19.95 18.30
C ARG A 255 1.83 -18.62 17.91
N GLU A 256 2.61 -17.69 17.39
CA GLU A 256 2.15 -16.33 17.08
C GLU A 256 1.57 -16.18 15.67
N MET A 257 1.93 -17.07 14.74
CA MET A 257 1.50 -17.06 13.33
C MET A 257 -0.01 -16.93 13.10
N PRO A 258 -0.92 -17.57 13.86
CA PRO A 258 -2.36 -17.42 13.67
C PRO A 258 -2.87 -15.97 13.80
N LYS A 259 -2.12 -15.08 14.47
CA LYS A 259 -2.51 -13.68 14.61
C LYS A 259 -2.36 -12.89 13.31
N PHE A 260 -1.35 -13.22 12.50
CA PHE A 260 -0.96 -12.42 11.34
C PHE A 260 -0.89 -13.21 10.03
N ALA A 261 -1.35 -14.47 10.05
CA ALA A 261 -1.51 -15.29 8.87
C ALA A 261 -2.84 -16.02 8.87
N SER A 262 -3.52 -16.00 7.73
CA SER A 262 -4.86 -16.55 7.55
C SER A 262 -4.84 -17.82 6.67
N GLY A 263 -5.68 -18.79 7.00
CA GLY A 263 -5.87 -19.98 6.15
C GLY A 263 -6.73 -21.05 6.81
N ASN A 264 -7.37 -21.90 5.98
CA ASN A 264 -8.23 -23.03 6.42
C ASN A 264 -7.50 -24.06 7.32
N ILE A 265 -6.18 -23.95 7.40
CA ILE A 265 -5.26 -24.79 8.18
C ILE A 265 -5.26 -24.49 9.68
N PHE A 266 -5.67 -23.29 10.10
CA PHE A 266 -5.78 -22.90 11.51
C PHE A 266 -7.18 -23.15 12.10
N ALA A 267 -8.13 -23.57 11.26
CA ALA A 267 -9.52 -23.82 11.63
C ALA A 267 -9.74 -25.18 12.34
N GLY A 268 -8.69 -26.02 12.46
CA GLY A 268 -8.77 -27.34 13.09
C GLY A 268 -8.39 -27.30 14.57
N SER A 269 -9.31 -26.94 15.45
CA SER A 269 -9.14 -27.02 16.91
C SER A 269 -9.15 -28.49 17.37
N GLY A 270 -8.00 -29.17 17.26
CA GLY A 270 -7.83 -30.54 17.75
C GLY A 270 -6.36 -30.92 17.94
N PRO A 271 -6.06 -32.04 18.63
CA PRO A 271 -4.68 -32.48 18.92
C PRO A 271 -3.80 -32.66 17.66
N ASN A 272 -4.42 -32.91 16.50
CA ASN A 272 -3.76 -33.03 15.20
C ASN A 272 -3.70 -31.71 14.40
N GLY A 273 -4.37 -30.65 14.87
CA GLY A 273 -4.40 -29.33 14.23
C GLY A 273 -3.34 -28.36 14.75
N PHE A 274 -2.86 -28.56 15.99
CA PHE A 274 -1.72 -27.80 16.53
C PHE A 274 -0.41 -28.06 15.75
N LEU A 275 -0.31 -29.23 15.11
CA LEU A 275 0.79 -29.65 14.22
C LEU A 275 0.23 -30.14 12.87
N THR A 276 -0.54 -29.29 12.19
CA THR A 276 -0.93 -29.56 10.80
C THR A 276 0.30 -29.80 9.91
N GLN A 277 0.07 -30.34 8.70
CA GLN A 277 1.12 -30.56 7.69
C GLN A 277 1.97 -29.31 7.45
N LEU A 278 1.37 -28.10 7.54
CA LEU A 278 2.10 -26.84 7.43
C LEU A 278 2.92 -26.51 8.68
N GLY A 279 2.44 -26.77 9.91
CA GLY A 279 3.26 -26.59 11.13
C GLY A 279 4.53 -27.43 11.10
N LYS A 280 4.43 -28.66 10.55
CA LYS A 280 5.60 -29.50 10.26
C LYS A 280 6.46 -28.90 9.15
N THR A 281 5.88 -28.46 8.03
CA THR A 281 6.62 -27.81 6.94
C THR A 281 7.34 -26.54 7.40
N ILE A 282 6.68 -25.68 8.19
CA ILE A 282 7.26 -24.46 8.77
C ILE A 282 8.42 -24.82 9.69
N TYR A 283 8.22 -25.77 10.61
CA TYR A 283 9.29 -26.21 11.49
C TYR A 283 10.46 -26.76 10.67
N THR A 284 10.20 -27.66 9.71
CA THR A 284 11.23 -28.23 8.83
C THR A 284 11.92 -27.19 7.96
N GLY A 285 11.21 -26.18 7.45
CA GLY A 285 11.80 -25.08 6.69
C GLY A 285 12.72 -24.19 7.53
N VAL A 286 12.45 -24.09 8.84
CA VAL A 286 13.22 -23.26 9.78
C VAL A 286 14.40 -23.99 10.38
N THR A 287 14.23 -25.27 10.72
CA THR A 287 15.20 -26.08 11.47
C THR A 287 15.94 -27.08 10.58
N GLY A 288 15.42 -27.38 9.39
CA GLY A 288 15.91 -28.47 8.53
C GLY A 288 15.52 -29.86 9.01
N THR A 289 14.70 -29.97 10.07
CA THR A 289 14.38 -31.23 10.76
C THR A 289 12.87 -31.42 10.96
N ASP A 290 12.42 -32.65 11.18
CA ASP A 290 11.01 -32.91 11.45
C ASP A 290 10.70 -32.70 12.94
N VAL A 291 9.69 -31.88 13.24
CA VAL A 291 9.29 -31.53 14.62
C VAL A 291 8.96 -32.75 15.49
N THR A 292 8.39 -33.81 14.89
CA THR A 292 8.05 -35.02 15.64
C THR A 292 9.29 -35.86 15.93
N LYS A 293 10.29 -35.83 15.05
CA LYS A 293 11.60 -36.47 15.28
C LYS A 293 12.35 -35.77 16.41
N ASP A 294 12.41 -34.43 16.37
CA ASP A 294 13.13 -33.64 17.37
C ASP A 294 12.44 -33.68 18.74
N ALA A 295 11.11 -33.62 18.78
CA ALA A 295 10.36 -33.81 20.00
C ALA A 295 10.61 -35.20 20.61
N LYS A 296 10.59 -36.27 19.81
CA LYS A 296 10.91 -37.62 20.28
C LYS A 296 12.33 -37.71 20.83
N ALA A 297 13.32 -37.12 20.15
CA ALA A 297 14.70 -37.11 20.60
C ALA A 297 14.85 -36.35 21.95
N PHE A 298 14.18 -35.21 22.09
CA PHE A 298 14.17 -34.44 23.33
C PHE A 298 13.57 -35.24 24.50
N PHE A 299 12.39 -35.83 24.32
CA PHE A 299 11.76 -36.63 25.38
C PHE A 299 12.57 -37.88 25.72
N HIS A 300 13.20 -38.51 24.72
CA HIS A 300 14.09 -39.65 24.96
C HIS A 300 15.32 -39.23 25.77
N GLN A 301 15.96 -38.11 25.44
CA GLN A 301 17.08 -37.59 26.20
C GLN A 301 16.68 -37.23 27.64
N ALA A 302 15.53 -36.59 27.82
CA ALA A 302 15.00 -36.26 29.15
C ALA A 302 14.74 -37.52 30.00
N LEU A 303 14.23 -38.58 29.37
CA LEU A 303 14.04 -39.89 30.00
C LEU A 303 15.37 -40.56 30.36
N GLU A 304 16.38 -40.51 29.51
CA GLU A 304 17.70 -41.08 29.84
C GLU A 304 18.39 -40.30 30.95
N ASN A 305 18.27 -38.96 30.95
CA ASN A 305 18.79 -38.13 32.03
C ASN A 305 18.11 -38.45 33.38
N SER A 306 16.78 -38.68 33.38
CA SER A 306 16.06 -39.04 34.61
C SER A 306 16.42 -40.45 35.10
N LYS A 307 16.61 -41.42 34.20
CA LYS A 307 17.14 -42.75 34.55
C LYS A 307 18.54 -42.66 35.18
N GLN A 308 19.42 -41.85 34.60
CA GLN A 308 20.76 -41.66 35.14
C GLN A 308 20.73 -41.00 36.51
N PHE A 309 19.85 -40.03 36.71
CA PHE A 309 19.62 -39.41 38.03
C PHE A 309 19.15 -40.44 39.06
N ILE A 310 18.18 -41.30 38.72
CA ILE A 310 17.71 -42.38 39.61
C ILE A 310 18.85 -43.35 39.94
N LYS A 311 19.66 -43.74 38.95
CA LYS A 311 20.83 -44.61 39.16
C LYS A 311 21.85 -43.97 40.10
N ASN A 312 22.09 -42.67 39.98
CA ASN A 312 22.99 -41.95 40.88
C ASN A 312 22.44 -41.90 42.32
N ILE A 313 21.12 -41.73 42.49
CA ILE A 313 20.46 -41.84 43.81
C ILE A 313 20.64 -43.24 44.38
N GLU A 314 20.43 -44.29 43.58
CA GLU A 314 20.56 -45.67 44.03
C GLU A 314 22.00 -46.01 44.44
N VAL A 315 23.00 -45.55 43.69
CA VAL A 315 24.41 -45.68 44.06
C VAL A 315 24.71 -44.93 45.36
N GLY A 316 24.20 -43.70 45.52
CA GLY A 316 24.36 -42.92 46.75
C GLY A 316 23.69 -43.57 47.95
N TYR A 317 22.48 -44.12 47.78
CA TYR A 317 21.76 -44.86 48.80
C TYR A 317 22.52 -46.11 49.22
N ASN A 318 22.97 -46.92 48.26
CA ASN A 318 23.76 -48.13 48.54
C ASN A 318 25.10 -47.80 49.19
N HIS A 319 25.73 -46.69 48.80
CA HIS A 319 26.93 -46.20 49.46
C HIS A 319 26.67 -45.81 50.92
N GLY A 320 25.58 -45.08 51.20
CA GLY A 320 25.17 -44.73 52.56
C GLY A 320 24.83 -45.96 53.42
N ILE A 321 24.09 -46.92 52.86
CA ILE A 321 23.82 -48.21 53.54
C ILE A 321 25.14 -48.93 53.84
N ASN A 322 26.07 -48.99 52.89
CA ASN A 322 27.38 -49.62 53.09
C ASN A 322 28.24 -48.90 54.14
N GLN A 323 28.14 -47.58 54.27
CA GLN A 323 28.81 -46.84 55.34
C GLN A 323 28.20 -47.18 56.71
N LEU A 324 26.87 -47.28 56.79
CA LEU A 324 26.14 -47.62 58.02
C LEU A 324 26.36 -49.08 58.45
N THR A 325 26.50 -50.02 57.50
CA THR A 325 26.71 -51.44 57.80
C THR A 325 28.16 -51.82 58.06
N ASN A 326 29.12 -51.15 57.39
CA ASN A 326 30.54 -51.50 57.51
C ASN A 326 31.33 -50.62 58.49
N GLY A 327 30.69 -49.65 59.16
CA GLY A 327 31.24 -48.93 60.30
C GLY A 327 32.63 -48.35 60.10
N ASN A 328 32.72 -47.23 59.37
CA ASN A 328 33.81 -46.27 59.53
C ASN A 328 33.30 -45.03 60.26
#